data_AF-A0A1H6VTM0-F1
#
_entry.id   AF-A0A1H6VTM0-F1
#
_cell.length_a   1.000
_cell.length_b   1.000
_cell.length_c   1.000
_cell.angle_alpha   90.00
_cell.angle_beta   90.00
_cell.angle_gamma   90.00
#
_symmetry.space_group_name_H-M   'P 1'
#
loop_
_entity.id
_entity.type
_entity.pdbx_description
1 polymer ?
#
loop_
_entity_poly.entity_id
_entity_poly.type
_entity_poly.pdbx_seq_one_letter_code
_entity_poly.pdbx_strand_id
1 'polypeptide(L)'
;MGYTRRKTEYRKVLRRIPMMLELTDEVEDAIGKSAVKTDIADDVIQTTANRVLTPALHGFVLYVLEDAMKCGIKRLYFLARDAYFMYQLAATYVEYYELPLECRYLYVSRFSLRVPLYHKDLERALDYITLGGLDVTPEKILNRSGITEKQKTELLGDIGHSLGYQADEQIPRDHLPEIRDYLKNHRSFIKYVTQVSKEAYPLLTGYLTQEHFGECLPTAVVDSGWVGSMQQNLSDLRYLLGGDSPLEGYYFGLYELPRGVNRKTYHSYYFSPEGEMKRKVGFSNCLFEGVFSAPHGMTIGYQLESSEIRPVVSETTEERIQCLKKLESVYDVFQQKVLEGNDTWQKLLQWKNIDKLSQMIERLFAMLMSCPSPEEAEVYGRMNFTDDVLEYEGHAMAAEMTERDMRDNHLFQRMKQEMRQKVTGVKPVIVQSAWYEGSVVLYGNRRTIKRHLKSYRAYKYVMQERKRRRWLKNR
;
A
#
# COMPACT_ATOMS: atom_id res chain seq x y z
N MET A 1 12.20 -27.33 -14.21
CA MET A 1 10.76 -27.58 -14.52
C MET A 1 9.78 -26.82 -13.63
N GLY A 2 10.22 -26.11 -12.58
CA GLY A 2 9.32 -25.57 -11.54
C GLY A 2 8.36 -24.46 -11.98
N TYR A 3 8.88 -23.39 -12.59
CA TYR A 3 8.05 -22.22 -12.92
C TYR A 3 7.27 -22.32 -14.25
N THR A 4 7.70 -23.19 -15.19
CA THR A 4 7.01 -23.43 -16.47
C THR A 4 5.54 -23.83 -16.30
N ARG A 5 5.23 -24.59 -15.25
CA ARG A 5 3.85 -24.96 -14.92
C ARG A 5 3.02 -23.71 -14.57
N ARG A 6 3.56 -22.81 -13.75
CA ARG A 6 2.86 -21.58 -13.35
C ARG A 6 2.59 -20.68 -14.55
N LYS A 7 3.55 -20.49 -15.46
CA LYS A 7 3.35 -19.79 -16.75
C LYS A 7 2.14 -20.34 -17.51
N THR A 8 2.06 -21.67 -17.61
CA THR A 8 0.94 -22.36 -18.29
C THR A 8 -0.40 -22.10 -17.61
N GLU A 9 -0.42 -22.07 -16.27
CA GLU A 9 -1.64 -21.76 -15.50
C GLU A 9 -2.09 -20.30 -15.72
N TYR A 10 -1.17 -19.33 -15.73
CA TYR A 10 -1.50 -17.93 -16.06
C TYR A 10 -2.06 -17.79 -17.48
N ARG A 11 -1.41 -18.40 -18.48
CA ARG A 11 -1.91 -18.42 -19.87
C ARG A 11 -3.33 -18.99 -19.97
N LYS A 12 -3.66 -20.04 -19.21
CA LYS A 12 -5.03 -20.62 -19.18
C LYS A 12 -6.08 -19.64 -18.66
N VAL A 13 -5.71 -18.75 -17.74
CA VAL A 13 -6.61 -17.69 -17.26
C VAL A 13 -6.76 -16.60 -18.33
N LEU A 14 -5.65 -16.17 -18.93
CA LEU A 14 -5.62 -15.14 -19.98
C LEU A 14 -6.39 -15.54 -21.24
N ARG A 15 -6.43 -16.83 -21.62
CA ARG A 15 -7.24 -17.36 -22.75
C ARG A 15 -8.71 -16.96 -22.74
N ARG A 16 -9.25 -16.53 -21.60
CA ARG A 16 -10.63 -16.04 -21.47
C ARG A 16 -10.85 -14.67 -22.15
N ILE A 17 -9.76 -13.94 -22.40
CA ILE A 17 -9.70 -12.68 -23.12
C ILE A 17 -8.60 -12.82 -24.17
N PRO A 18 -8.91 -13.36 -25.37
CA PRO A 18 -7.91 -13.71 -26.39
C PRO A 18 -6.92 -12.58 -26.70
N MET A 19 -7.41 -11.34 -26.84
CA MET A 19 -6.57 -10.16 -27.10
C MET A 19 -5.54 -9.91 -25.98
N MET A 20 -5.91 -10.14 -24.72
CA MET A 20 -4.99 -9.98 -23.59
C MET A 20 -3.92 -11.08 -23.60
N LEU A 21 -4.28 -12.32 -23.97
CA LEU A 21 -3.30 -13.39 -24.12
C LEU A 21 -2.31 -13.06 -25.24
N GLU A 22 -2.82 -12.66 -26.41
CA GLU A 22 -2.02 -12.27 -27.57
C GLU A 22 -1.03 -11.16 -27.20
N LEU A 23 -1.52 -10.08 -26.57
CA LEU A 23 -0.66 -9.01 -26.08
C LEU A 23 0.42 -9.52 -25.12
N THR A 24 0.06 -10.33 -24.13
CA THR A 24 1.06 -10.85 -23.18
C THR A 24 2.09 -11.75 -23.85
N ASP A 25 1.73 -12.42 -24.94
CA ASP A 25 2.64 -13.26 -25.71
C ASP A 25 3.58 -12.39 -26.56
N GLU A 26 3.07 -11.34 -27.20
CA GLU A 26 3.90 -10.36 -27.92
C GLU A 26 4.91 -9.66 -27.00
N VAL A 27 4.49 -9.32 -25.78
CA VAL A 27 5.37 -8.72 -24.77
C VAL A 27 6.43 -9.73 -24.29
N GLU A 28 6.05 -11.00 -24.06
CA GLU A 28 7.02 -12.06 -23.71
C GLU A 28 8.05 -12.25 -24.83
N ASP A 29 7.61 -12.24 -26.10
CA ASP A 29 8.50 -12.34 -27.26
C ASP A 29 9.42 -11.12 -27.43
N ALA A 30 8.91 -9.91 -27.18
CA ALA A 30 9.70 -8.68 -27.25
C ALA A 30 10.81 -8.66 -26.18
N ILE A 31 10.49 -9.06 -24.95
CA ILE A 31 11.46 -9.15 -23.85
C ILE A 31 12.45 -10.31 -24.09
N GLY A 32 11.96 -11.47 -24.55
CA GLY A 32 12.77 -12.66 -24.79
C GLY A 32 13.83 -12.49 -25.88
N LYS A 33 13.59 -11.63 -26.89
CA LYS A 33 14.58 -11.27 -27.92
C LYS A 33 15.75 -10.44 -27.37
N SER A 34 15.60 -9.85 -26.17
CA SER A 34 16.59 -8.97 -25.54
C SER A 34 17.43 -9.65 -24.44
N ALA A 35 17.12 -10.88 -24.02
CA ALA A 35 17.69 -11.48 -22.81
C ALA A 35 18.76 -12.57 -23.07
N VAL A 36 19.95 -12.39 -22.50
CA VAL A 36 20.94 -13.45 -22.23
C VAL A 36 20.48 -14.24 -21.00
N LYS A 37 20.63 -15.59 -21.00
CA LYS A 37 20.27 -16.56 -19.92
C LYS A 37 19.73 -15.91 -18.63
N THR A 38 18.41 -15.78 -18.54
CA THR A 38 17.72 -15.19 -17.39
C THR A 38 17.76 -16.12 -16.17
N ASP A 39 18.10 -15.56 -15.01
CA ASP A 39 17.93 -16.22 -13.70
C ASP A 39 16.44 -16.52 -13.45
N ILE A 40 16.13 -17.54 -12.64
CA ILE A 40 14.76 -17.94 -12.28
C ILE A 40 14.01 -16.75 -11.64
N ALA A 41 14.69 -15.94 -10.82
CA ALA A 41 14.09 -14.77 -10.22
C ALA A 41 13.61 -13.75 -11.26
N ASP A 42 14.44 -13.50 -12.29
CA ASP A 42 14.08 -12.59 -13.39
C ASP A 42 12.93 -13.15 -14.22
N ASP A 43 12.90 -14.46 -14.48
CA ASP A 43 11.80 -15.11 -15.18
C ASP A 43 10.47 -14.99 -14.41
N VAL A 44 10.52 -15.10 -13.08
CA VAL A 44 9.36 -14.87 -12.19
C VAL A 44 8.87 -13.43 -12.31
N ILE A 45 9.76 -12.45 -12.16
CA ILE A 45 9.43 -11.02 -12.23
C ILE A 45 8.82 -10.69 -13.60
N GLN A 46 9.48 -11.08 -14.70
CA GLN A 46 9.00 -10.80 -16.05
C GLN A 46 7.62 -11.43 -16.32
N THR A 47 7.46 -12.69 -15.93
CA THR A 47 6.19 -13.41 -16.14
C THR A 47 5.05 -12.79 -15.35
N THR A 48 5.26 -12.52 -14.05
CA THR A 48 4.20 -11.98 -13.19
C THR A 48 3.90 -10.53 -13.55
N ALA A 49 4.90 -9.70 -13.85
CA ALA A 49 4.69 -8.36 -14.37
C ALA A 49 3.79 -8.39 -15.61
N ASN A 50 4.23 -9.08 -16.66
CA ASN A 50 3.53 -9.16 -17.94
C ASN A 50 2.12 -9.79 -17.80
N ARG A 51 1.99 -10.92 -17.10
CA ARG A 51 0.75 -11.73 -17.12
C ARG A 51 -0.22 -11.45 -15.98
N VAL A 52 0.20 -10.76 -14.93
CA VAL A 52 -0.61 -10.56 -13.72
C VAL A 52 -0.71 -9.08 -13.35
N LEU A 53 0.43 -8.41 -13.15
CA LEU A 53 0.48 -7.07 -12.57
C LEU A 53 0.09 -5.99 -13.59
N THR A 54 0.69 -5.99 -14.78
CA THR A 54 0.37 -4.99 -15.82
C THR A 54 -1.10 -5.04 -16.26
N PRO A 55 -1.72 -6.22 -16.53
CA PRO A 55 -3.14 -6.27 -16.84
C PRO A 55 -4.03 -5.69 -15.73
N ALA A 56 -3.65 -5.88 -14.46
CA ALA A 56 -4.37 -5.30 -13.33
C ALA A 56 -4.18 -3.78 -13.22
N LEU A 57 -2.96 -3.30 -13.44
CA LEU A 57 -2.60 -1.88 -13.48
C LEU A 57 -3.40 -1.14 -14.56
N HIS A 58 -3.41 -1.66 -15.79
CA HIS A 58 -4.20 -1.11 -16.90
C HIS A 58 -5.69 -1.10 -16.58
N GLY A 59 -6.22 -2.20 -16.03
CA GLY A 59 -7.64 -2.25 -15.65
C GLY A 59 -8.03 -1.16 -14.66
N PHE A 60 -7.16 -0.86 -13.69
CA PHE A 60 -7.40 0.21 -12.73
C PHE A 60 -7.26 1.60 -13.37
N VAL A 61 -6.17 1.88 -14.10
CA VAL A 61 -5.97 3.20 -14.71
C VAL A 61 -7.06 3.53 -15.72
N LEU A 62 -7.48 2.58 -16.55
CA LEU A 62 -8.61 2.77 -17.46
C LEU A 62 -9.95 2.98 -16.74
N TYR A 63 -10.11 2.43 -15.54
CA TYR A 63 -11.25 2.74 -14.68
C TYR A 63 -11.19 4.18 -14.18
N VAL A 64 -10.04 4.62 -13.66
CA VAL A 64 -9.82 5.97 -13.14
C VAL A 64 -10.04 7.02 -14.22
N LEU A 65 -9.35 6.90 -15.37
CA LEU A 65 -9.44 7.90 -16.45
C LEU A 65 -10.86 8.03 -17.00
N GLU A 66 -11.53 6.90 -17.23
CA GLU A 66 -12.89 6.91 -17.76
C GLU A 66 -13.89 7.54 -16.78
N ASP A 67 -13.81 7.16 -15.50
CA ASP A 67 -14.72 7.70 -14.48
C ASP A 67 -14.44 9.18 -14.19
N ALA A 68 -13.17 9.56 -14.09
CA ALA A 68 -12.75 10.95 -13.90
C ALA A 68 -13.30 11.87 -15.01
N MET A 69 -13.20 11.45 -16.27
CA MET A 69 -13.78 12.20 -17.39
C MET A 69 -15.31 12.29 -17.31
N LYS A 70 -16.00 11.19 -16.96
CA LYS A 70 -17.46 11.18 -16.80
C LYS A 70 -17.92 12.10 -15.67
N CYS A 71 -17.16 12.17 -14.58
CA CYS A 71 -17.43 12.99 -13.41
C CYS A 71 -16.95 14.44 -13.56
N GLY A 72 -16.35 14.81 -14.70
CA GLY A 72 -15.87 16.17 -14.98
C GLY A 72 -14.63 16.56 -14.17
N ILE A 73 -13.89 15.60 -13.62
CA ILE A 73 -12.59 15.82 -12.98
C ILE A 73 -11.63 16.38 -14.01
N LYS A 74 -10.80 17.33 -13.59
CA LYS A 74 -9.80 17.98 -14.43
C LYS A 74 -8.38 17.63 -14.03
N ARG A 75 -8.15 17.38 -12.74
CA ARG A 75 -6.82 17.05 -12.22
C ARG A 75 -6.83 15.80 -11.34
N LEU A 76 -5.88 14.91 -11.61
CA LEU A 76 -5.65 13.69 -10.86
C LEU A 76 -4.29 13.78 -10.16
N TYR A 77 -4.29 13.74 -8.83
CA TYR A 77 -3.08 13.65 -8.02
C TYR A 77 -2.84 12.19 -7.63
N PHE A 78 -1.87 11.57 -8.27
CA PHE A 78 -1.40 10.24 -7.94
C PHE A 78 -0.47 10.34 -6.73
N LEU A 79 -0.86 9.73 -5.62
CA LEU A 79 -0.14 9.88 -4.38
C LEU A 79 1.12 9.01 -4.38
N ALA A 80 2.25 9.62 -4.06
CA ALA A 80 3.43 8.86 -3.71
C ALA A 80 3.10 7.98 -2.47
N ARG A 81 3.59 6.76 -2.40
CA ARG A 81 4.50 6.08 -3.34
C ARG A 81 3.77 5.07 -4.23
N ASP A 82 2.64 4.55 -3.78
CA ASP A 82 2.02 3.33 -4.31
C ASP A 82 1.24 3.58 -5.61
N ALA A 83 1.03 4.84 -5.98
CA ALA A 83 0.41 5.22 -7.24
C ALA A 83 1.44 5.53 -8.35
N TYR A 84 2.74 5.28 -8.15
CA TYR A 84 3.78 5.64 -9.11
C TYR A 84 3.58 5.02 -10.50
N PHE A 85 3.44 3.70 -10.59
CA PHE A 85 3.21 3.07 -11.90
C PHE A 85 1.82 3.40 -12.48
N MET A 86 0.86 3.73 -11.62
CA MET A 86 -0.46 4.19 -12.05
C MET A 86 -0.36 5.57 -12.69
N TYR A 87 0.44 6.46 -12.11
CA TYR A 87 0.76 7.79 -12.64
C TYR A 87 1.45 7.69 -13.99
N GLN A 88 2.54 6.92 -14.08
CA GLN A 88 3.28 6.74 -15.33
C GLN A 88 2.34 6.27 -16.44
N LEU A 89 1.57 5.22 -16.19
CA LEU A 89 0.61 4.69 -17.16
C LEU A 89 -0.48 5.70 -17.54
N ALA A 90 -1.06 6.40 -16.56
CA ALA A 90 -2.10 7.38 -16.79
C ALA A 90 -1.60 8.60 -17.56
N ALA A 91 -0.42 9.13 -17.22
CA ALA A 91 0.19 10.27 -17.87
C ALA A 91 0.44 9.98 -19.36
N THR A 92 1.04 8.81 -19.70
CA THR A 92 1.23 8.42 -21.10
C THR A 92 -0.10 8.33 -21.85
N TYR A 93 -1.17 7.79 -21.24
CA TYR A 93 -2.47 7.73 -21.91
C TYR A 93 -3.11 9.10 -22.11
N VAL A 94 -3.00 9.97 -21.10
CA VAL A 94 -3.51 11.34 -21.21
C VAL A 94 -2.79 12.09 -22.32
N GLU A 95 -1.47 11.96 -22.41
CA GLU A 95 -0.66 12.58 -23.47
C GLU A 95 -0.96 11.98 -24.85
N TYR A 96 -0.88 10.65 -24.99
CA TYR A 96 -1.03 9.97 -26.27
C TYR A 96 -2.41 10.15 -26.91
N TYR A 97 -3.48 10.16 -26.09
CA TYR A 97 -4.86 10.32 -26.58
C TYR A 97 -5.41 11.74 -26.40
N GLU A 98 -4.58 12.70 -25.98
CA GLU A 98 -4.98 14.09 -25.73
C GLU A 98 -6.22 14.21 -24.82
N LEU A 99 -6.25 13.42 -23.74
CA LEU A 99 -7.40 13.41 -22.83
C LEU A 99 -7.48 14.72 -22.04
N PRO A 100 -8.69 15.22 -21.70
CA PRO A 100 -8.89 16.50 -21.02
C PRO A 100 -8.65 16.39 -19.49
N LEU A 101 -7.54 15.78 -19.10
CA LEU A 101 -7.12 15.54 -17.72
C LEU A 101 -5.68 16.01 -17.53
N GLU A 102 -5.37 16.47 -16.32
CA GLU A 102 -4.01 16.75 -15.88
C GLU A 102 -3.60 15.71 -14.84
N CYS A 103 -2.57 14.91 -15.13
CA CYS A 103 -1.99 13.97 -14.19
C CYS A 103 -0.82 14.63 -13.45
N ARG A 104 -0.81 14.56 -12.11
CA ARG A 104 0.31 15.00 -11.27
C ARG A 104 0.71 13.91 -10.30
N TYR A 105 2.01 13.77 -10.07
CA TYR A 105 2.55 12.89 -9.04
C TYR A 105 2.83 13.70 -7.77
N LEU A 106 2.05 13.46 -6.71
CA LEU A 106 2.09 14.24 -5.49
C LEU A 106 2.90 13.51 -4.42
N TYR A 107 4.04 14.07 -4.03
CA TYR A 107 4.91 13.52 -2.99
C TYR A 107 4.32 13.81 -1.61
N VAL A 108 3.56 12.86 -1.08
CA VAL A 108 2.96 12.91 0.25
C VAL A 108 3.02 11.56 0.92
N SER A 109 3.06 11.55 2.25
CA SER A 109 2.84 10.34 3.06
C SER A 109 2.00 10.71 4.27
N ARG A 110 1.51 9.70 5.00
CA ARG A 110 0.83 9.98 6.28
C ARG A 110 1.73 10.78 7.22
N PHE A 111 3.03 10.48 7.22
CA PHE A 111 4.01 11.18 8.04
C PHE A 111 4.23 12.63 7.57
N SER A 112 4.51 12.85 6.27
CA SER A 112 4.77 14.19 5.73
C SER A 112 3.56 15.13 5.81
N LEU A 113 2.34 14.58 5.87
CA LEU A 113 1.12 15.37 6.07
C LEU A 113 0.80 15.63 7.54
N ARG A 114 1.12 14.70 8.45
CA ARG A 114 0.72 14.79 9.87
C ARG A 114 1.69 15.59 10.71
N VAL A 115 3.00 15.37 10.56
CA VAL A 115 4.03 16.08 11.35
C VAL A 115 3.86 17.60 11.28
N PRO A 116 3.66 18.21 10.10
CA PRO A 116 3.48 19.66 10.00
C PRO A 116 2.18 20.18 10.65
N LEU A 117 1.23 19.29 11.00
CA LEU A 117 -0.06 19.64 11.60
C LEU A 117 -0.15 19.36 13.11
N TYR A 118 0.82 18.68 13.73
CA TYR A 118 0.77 18.37 15.17
C TYR A 118 0.57 19.58 16.08
N HIS A 119 1.17 20.74 15.77
CA HIS A 119 0.99 21.96 16.56
C HIS A 119 -0.45 22.51 16.53
N LYS A 120 -1.27 22.08 15.56
CA LYS A 120 -2.69 22.49 15.46
C LYS A 120 -3.62 21.59 16.28
N ASP A 121 -3.23 20.33 16.49
CA ASP A 121 -3.99 19.35 17.26
C ASP A 121 -3.04 18.33 17.91
N LEU A 122 -2.58 18.66 19.12
CA LEU A 122 -1.63 17.84 19.87
C LEU A 122 -2.26 16.52 20.35
N GLU A 123 -3.57 16.47 20.61
CA GLU A 123 -4.22 15.23 21.04
C GLU A 123 -4.25 14.22 19.89
N ARG A 124 -4.63 14.67 18.68
CA ARG A 124 -4.58 13.82 17.48
C ARG A 124 -3.16 13.43 17.10
N ALA A 125 -2.18 14.31 17.36
CA ALA A 125 -0.76 13.99 17.19
C ALA A 125 -0.32 12.85 18.12
N LEU A 126 -0.67 12.93 19.42
CA LEU A 126 -0.36 11.89 20.40
C LEU A 126 -1.00 10.55 20.03
N ASP A 127 -2.28 10.55 19.66
CA ASP A 127 -2.99 9.34 19.23
C ASP A 127 -2.29 8.64 18.04
N TYR A 128 -1.75 9.45 17.13
CA TYR A 128 -1.00 8.96 15.98
C TYR A 128 0.39 8.45 16.37
N ILE A 129 1.13 9.20 17.17
CA ILE A 129 2.49 8.85 17.62
C ILE A 129 2.46 7.52 18.37
N THR A 130 1.45 7.31 19.22
CA THR A 130 1.26 6.07 20.01
C THR A 130 0.35 5.05 19.34
N LEU A 131 0.19 5.10 18.01
CA LEU A 131 -0.66 4.14 17.28
C LEU A 131 -0.12 2.70 17.43
N GLY A 132 -1.00 1.72 17.60
CA GLY A 132 -0.59 0.31 17.65
C GLY A 132 -0.15 -0.23 16.28
N GLY A 133 0.70 -1.26 16.29
CA GLY A 133 1.21 -1.97 15.10
C GLY A 133 1.62 -3.41 15.45
N LEU A 134 2.21 -4.15 14.50
CA LEU A 134 2.72 -5.51 14.75
C LEU A 134 3.88 -5.51 15.76
N ASP A 135 4.76 -4.53 15.66
CA ASP A 135 5.92 -4.37 16.54
C ASP A 135 6.16 -2.89 16.86
N VAL A 136 5.75 -2.46 18.05
CA VAL A 136 5.84 -1.06 18.51
C VAL A 136 6.79 -0.99 19.69
N THR A 137 7.82 -0.15 19.60
CA THR A 137 8.84 0.07 20.62
C THR A 137 8.90 1.56 20.99
N PRO A 138 9.55 1.96 22.10
CA PRO A 138 9.78 3.37 22.39
C PRO A 138 10.45 4.12 21.24
N GLU A 139 11.43 3.51 20.58
CA GLU A 139 12.09 4.11 19.42
C GLU A 139 11.12 4.36 18.27
N LYS A 140 10.31 3.37 17.89
CA LYS A 140 9.31 3.53 16.81
C LYS A 140 8.27 4.60 17.14
N ILE A 141 7.83 4.67 18.40
CA ILE A 141 6.93 5.74 18.86
C ILE A 141 7.59 7.10 18.64
N LEU A 142 8.82 7.30 19.10
CA LEU A 142 9.50 8.59 18.95
C LEU A 142 9.82 8.93 17.50
N ASN A 143 10.16 7.96 16.66
CA ASN A 143 10.39 8.18 15.23
C ASN A 143 9.15 8.84 14.56
N ARG A 144 7.93 8.42 14.93
CA ARG A 144 6.67 8.99 14.39
C ARG A 144 6.43 10.46 14.74
N SER A 145 7.19 11.01 15.69
CA SER A 145 7.06 12.40 16.11
C SER A 145 7.84 13.40 15.25
N GLY A 146 8.81 12.92 14.46
CA GLY A 146 9.67 13.75 13.59
C GLY A 146 10.75 14.53 14.33
N ILE A 147 10.97 14.25 15.62
CA ILE A 147 12.08 14.83 16.39
C ILE A 147 13.44 14.35 15.89
N THR A 148 14.48 15.12 16.20
CA THR A 148 15.87 14.77 15.83
C THR A 148 16.39 13.58 16.61
N GLU A 149 17.38 12.87 16.06
CA GLU A 149 18.05 11.75 16.74
C GLU A 149 18.59 12.13 18.13
N LYS A 150 19.14 13.35 18.29
CA LYS A 150 19.62 13.84 19.58
C LYS A 150 18.49 13.95 20.62
N GLN A 151 17.35 14.51 20.23
CA GLN A 151 16.16 14.63 21.08
C GLN A 151 15.55 13.25 21.38
N LYS A 152 15.59 12.33 20.41
CA LYS A 152 15.15 10.96 20.57
C LYS A 152 15.96 10.24 21.65
N THR A 153 17.29 10.30 21.60
CA THR A 153 18.16 9.66 22.59
C THR A 153 17.91 10.16 24.01
N GLU A 154 17.71 11.47 24.19
CA GLU A 154 17.30 12.07 25.48
C GLU A 154 15.99 11.44 25.98
N LEU A 155 14.95 11.44 25.15
CA LEU A 155 13.61 10.97 25.52
C LEU A 155 13.54 9.44 25.72
N LEU A 156 14.37 8.66 25.02
CA LEU A 156 14.51 7.23 25.27
C LEU A 156 15.06 6.96 26.68
N GLY A 157 16.05 7.75 27.11
CA GLY A 157 16.57 7.72 28.48
C GLY A 157 15.47 8.03 29.51
N ASP A 158 14.67 9.07 29.25
CA ASP A 158 13.57 9.47 30.14
C ASP A 158 12.48 8.39 30.24
N ILE A 159 12.09 7.78 29.10
CA ILE A 159 11.13 6.67 29.05
C ILE A 159 11.68 5.45 29.80
N GLY A 160 12.94 5.08 29.57
CA GLY A 160 13.57 3.95 30.24
C GLY A 160 13.66 4.15 31.75
N HIS A 161 14.02 5.35 32.21
CA HIS A 161 14.09 5.67 33.64
C HIS A 161 12.70 5.70 34.30
N SER A 162 11.69 6.27 33.63
CA SER A 162 10.38 6.53 34.25
C SER A 162 9.40 5.36 34.11
N LEU A 163 9.47 4.61 33.01
CA LEU A 163 8.52 3.55 32.65
C LEU A 163 9.17 2.16 32.52
N GLY A 164 10.51 2.08 32.54
CA GLY A 164 11.23 0.82 32.54
C GLY A 164 11.39 0.14 31.18
N TYR A 165 11.01 0.79 30.07
CA TYR A 165 11.15 0.23 28.73
C TYR A 165 12.52 0.51 28.11
N GLN A 166 13.15 -0.51 27.51
CA GLN A 166 14.31 -0.30 26.64
C GLN A 166 13.88 0.21 25.25
N ALA A 167 14.81 0.83 24.52
CA ALA A 167 14.50 1.51 23.25
C ALA A 167 13.86 0.61 22.18
N ASP A 168 14.31 -0.64 22.10
CA ASP A 168 13.90 -1.68 21.17
C ASP A 168 12.90 -2.69 21.78
N GLU A 169 12.47 -2.47 23.03
CA GLU A 169 11.54 -3.37 23.71
C GLU A 169 10.13 -3.23 23.16
N GLN A 170 9.51 -4.36 22.79
CA GLN A 170 8.14 -4.37 22.29
C GLN A 170 7.16 -3.96 23.40
N ILE A 171 6.46 -2.85 23.19
CA ILE A 171 5.42 -2.34 24.07
C ILE A 171 4.11 -3.09 23.82
N PRO A 172 3.51 -3.72 24.85
CA PRO A 172 2.18 -4.30 24.74
C PRO A 172 1.13 -3.22 24.39
N ARG A 173 0.23 -3.53 23.45
CA ARG A 173 -0.81 -2.58 22.98
C ARG A 173 -1.61 -1.93 24.11
N ASP A 174 -1.84 -2.66 25.20
CA ASP A 174 -2.65 -2.18 26.33
C ASP A 174 -1.86 -1.21 27.23
N HIS A 175 -0.53 -1.13 27.08
CA HIS A 175 0.35 -0.17 27.76
C HIS A 175 0.60 1.10 26.92
N LEU A 176 0.18 1.14 25.64
CA LEU A 176 0.30 2.35 24.81
C LEU A 176 -0.41 3.58 25.40
N PRO A 177 -1.57 3.47 26.09
CA PRO A 177 -2.18 4.61 26.78
C PRO A 177 -1.28 5.21 27.88
N GLU A 178 -0.53 4.39 28.61
CA GLU A 178 0.42 4.86 29.63
C GLU A 178 1.55 5.67 29.00
N ILE A 179 2.13 5.15 27.91
CA ILE A 179 3.16 5.86 27.12
C ILE A 179 2.60 7.19 26.59
N ARG A 180 1.37 7.17 26.07
CA ARG A 180 0.69 8.36 25.57
C ARG A 180 0.51 9.42 26.66
N ASP A 181 0.04 9.03 27.83
CA ASP A 181 -0.18 9.95 28.95
C ASP A 181 1.13 10.48 29.52
N TYR A 182 2.19 9.66 29.54
CA TYR A 182 3.53 10.12 29.87
C TYR A 182 4.01 11.19 28.88
N LEU A 183 3.98 10.91 27.58
CA LEU A 183 4.40 11.85 26.53
C LEU A 183 3.58 13.14 26.54
N LYS A 184 2.28 13.05 26.78
CA LYS A 184 1.38 14.20 26.91
C LYS A 184 1.82 15.18 28.00
N ASN A 185 2.31 14.66 29.12
CA ASN A 185 2.76 15.46 30.27
C ASN A 185 4.28 15.75 30.24
N HIS A 186 5.01 15.19 29.28
CA HIS A 186 6.45 15.37 29.17
C HIS A 186 6.81 16.69 28.47
N ARG A 187 7.25 17.68 29.27
CA ARG A 187 7.47 19.06 28.79
C ARG A 187 8.44 19.16 27.61
N SER A 188 9.56 18.44 27.65
CA SER A 188 10.55 18.46 26.55
C SER A 188 9.96 17.86 25.26
N PHE A 189 9.21 16.77 25.38
CA PHE A 189 8.59 16.11 24.22
C PHE A 189 7.60 17.05 23.53
N ILE A 190 6.65 17.63 24.28
CA ILE A 190 5.66 18.56 23.72
C ILE A 190 6.34 19.77 23.07
N LYS A 191 7.41 20.29 23.69
CA LYS A 191 8.20 21.38 23.12
C LYS A 191 8.82 20.96 21.78
N TYR A 192 9.48 19.81 21.72
CA TYR A 192 10.17 19.33 20.51
C TYR A 192 9.18 19.06 19.37
N VAL A 193 8.09 18.34 19.64
CA VAL A 193 7.06 18.03 18.64
C VAL A 193 6.39 19.29 18.09
N THR A 194 6.09 20.26 18.96
CA THR A 194 5.51 21.55 18.55
C THR A 194 6.48 22.34 17.67
N GLN A 195 7.77 22.35 18.01
CA GLN A 195 8.79 23.05 17.25
C GLN A 195 8.95 22.45 15.84
N VAL A 196 9.18 21.14 15.76
CA VAL A 196 9.30 20.40 14.48
C VAL A 196 8.08 20.65 13.60
N SER A 197 6.88 20.56 14.19
CA SER A 197 5.63 20.77 13.46
C SER A 197 5.52 22.17 12.87
N LYS A 198 5.86 23.21 13.64
CA LYS A 198 5.82 24.61 13.18
C LYS A 198 6.86 24.90 12.10
N GLU A 199 8.04 24.31 12.19
CA GLU A 199 9.11 24.46 11.20
C GLU A 199 8.75 23.76 9.88
N ALA A 200 8.12 22.58 9.93
CA ALA A 200 7.73 21.83 8.75
C ALA A 200 6.46 22.37 8.05
N TYR A 201 5.58 23.07 8.78
CA TYR A 201 4.31 23.60 8.26
C TYR A 201 4.44 24.47 7.01
N PRO A 202 5.26 25.55 6.99
CA PRO A 202 5.38 26.41 5.81
C PRO A 202 5.90 25.66 4.58
N LEU A 203 6.76 24.64 4.78
CA LEU A 203 7.30 23.83 3.69
C LEU A 203 6.24 22.92 3.08
N LEU A 204 5.41 22.25 3.90
CA LEU A 204 4.27 21.47 3.41
C LEU A 204 3.29 22.36 2.63
N THR A 205 2.85 23.49 3.21
CA THR A 205 1.87 24.36 2.54
C THR A 205 2.43 24.98 1.28
N GLY A 206 3.72 25.34 1.29
CA GLY A 206 4.41 25.87 0.11
C GLY A 206 4.50 24.81 -1.01
N TYR A 207 4.87 23.58 -0.68
CA TYR A 207 4.88 22.47 -1.64
C TYR A 207 3.50 22.21 -2.25
N LEU A 208 2.45 22.12 -1.43
CA LEU A 208 1.09 21.89 -1.95
C LEU A 208 0.57 23.06 -2.79
N THR A 209 0.98 24.29 -2.47
CA THR A 209 0.67 25.47 -3.28
C THR A 209 1.39 25.43 -4.62
N GLN A 210 2.69 25.07 -4.62
CA GLN A 210 3.50 24.86 -5.82
C GLN A 210 2.91 23.77 -6.72
N GLU A 211 2.35 22.71 -6.14
CA GLU A 211 1.66 21.64 -6.87
C GLU A 211 0.22 21.97 -7.24
N HIS A 212 -0.22 23.22 -7.05
CA HIS A 212 -1.55 23.71 -7.39
C HIS A 212 -2.69 22.98 -6.68
N PHE A 213 -2.41 22.35 -5.53
CA PHE A 213 -3.36 21.47 -4.85
C PHE A 213 -4.53 22.25 -4.20
N GLY A 214 -4.31 23.52 -3.88
CA GLY A 214 -5.33 24.41 -3.30
C GLY A 214 -6.25 25.10 -4.32
N GLU A 215 -6.02 24.94 -5.62
CA GLU A 215 -6.83 25.60 -6.65
C GLU A 215 -8.28 25.09 -6.67
N CYS A 216 -9.24 25.98 -6.93
CA CYS A 216 -10.66 25.67 -7.10
C CYS A 216 -10.94 24.97 -8.45
N LEU A 217 -10.42 23.75 -8.60
CA LEU A 217 -10.54 22.90 -9.78
C LEU A 217 -11.07 21.52 -9.39
N PRO A 218 -12.03 20.91 -10.12
CA PRO A 218 -12.48 19.54 -9.85
C PRO A 218 -11.30 18.56 -9.86
N THR A 219 -10.99 18.00 -8.70
CA THR A 219 -9.75 17.27 -8.42
C THR A 219 -10.06 15.94 -7.76
N ALA A 220 -9.31 14.91 -8.12
CA ALA A 220 -9.30 13.65 -7.39
C ALA A 220 -7.88 13.23 -6.99
N VAL A 221 -7.77 12.48 -5.90
CA VAL A 221 -6.55 11.73 -5.57
C VAL A 221 -6.65 10.30 -6.09
N VAL A 222 -5.52 9.70 -6.43
CA VAL A 222 -5.41 8.30 -6.86
C VAL A 222 -4.38 7.59 -5.99
N ASP A 223 -4.75 6.46 -5.39
CA ASP A 223 -3.92 5.71 -4.45
C ASP A 223 -4.26 4.21 -4.45
N SER A 224 -3.43 3.38 -3.83
CA SER A 224 -3.68 1.95 -3.68
C SER A 224 -4.84 1.66 -2.72
N GLY A 225 -4.88 2.32 -1.54
CA GLY A 225 -5.86 2.08 -0.49
C GLY A 225 -5.34 2.30 0.94
N TRP A 226 -5.93 1.72 1.98
CA TRP A 226 -7.11 0.83 2.01
C TRP A 226 -8.23 1.33 2.93
N VAL A 227 -7.98 2.42 3.65
CA VAL A 227 -8.89 3.01 4.66
C VAL A 227 -9.23 4.47 4.32
N GLY A 228 -8.63 5.06 3.28
CA GLY A 228 -8.99 6.40 2.80
C GLY A 228 -8.53 7.58 3.70
N SER A 229 -7.63 7.33 4.66
CA SER A 229 -7.16 8.36 5.60
C SER A 229 -6.36 9.48 4.92
N MET A 230 -5.68 9.19 3.80
CA MET A 230 -4.91 10.18 3.05
C MET A 230 -5.83 11.23 2.44
N GLN A 231 -6.92 10.82 1.78
CA GLN A 231 -7.92 11.76 1.25
C GLN A 231 -8.55 12.61 2.34
N GLN A 232 -8.82 12.06 3.52
CA GLN A 232 -9.32 12.85 4.64
C GLN A 232 -8.33 13.95 5.05
N ASN A 233 -7.06 13.60 5.31
CA ASN A 233 -6.03 14.58 5.69
C ASN A 233 -5.81 15.63 4.59
N LEU A 234 -5.80 15.19 3.32
CA LEU A 234 -5.64 16.10 2.18
C LEU A 234 -6.85 17.01 1.98
N SER A 235 -8.07 16.53 2.29
CA SER A 235 -9.27 17.38 2.28
C SER A 235 -9.17 18.48 3.33
N ASP A 236 -8.73 18.14 4.55
CA ASP A 236 -8.51 19.11 5.62
C ASP A 236 -7.46 20.16 5.20
N LEU A 237 -6.35 19.73 4.58
CA LEU A 237 -5.30 20.62 4.08
C LEU A 237 -5.75 21.49 2.91
N ARG A 238 -6.55 20.95 1.99
CA ARG A 238 -7.07 21.70 0.85
C ARG A 238 -7.94 22.87 1.30
N TYR A 239 -8.76 22.68 2.33
CA TYR A 239 -9.54 23.75 2.94
C TYR A 239 -8.65 24.84 3.54
N LEU A 240 -7.54 24.46 4.20
CA LEU A 240 -6.57 25.41 4.74
C LEU A 240 -5.84 26.22 3.65
N LEU A 241 -5.72 25.67 2.44
CA LEU A 241 -5.12 26.34 1.28
C LEU A 241 -6.13 27.19 0.49
N GLY A 242 -7.38 27.32 0.96
CA GLY A 242 -8.42 28.13 0.33
C GLY A 242 -9.28 27.39 -0.70
N GLY A 243 -9.07 26.09 -0.89
CA GLY A 243 -9.92 25.28 -1.76
C GLY A 243 -11.25 24.91 -1.09
N ASP A 244 -12.35 24.99 -1.84
CA ASP A 244 -13.72 24.77 -1.36
C ASP A 244 -14.40 23.54 -1.97
N SER A 245 -13.83 22.98 -3.05
CA SER A 245 -14.38 21.81 -3.74
C SER A 245 -14.11 20.51 -2.96
N PRO A 246 -15.09 19.60 -2.83
CA PRO A 246 -14.86 18.25 -2.29
C PRO A 246 -13.76 17.51 -3.06
N LEU A 247 -12.85 16.88 -2.34
CA LEU A 247 -11.81 16.05 -2.93
C LEU A 247 -12.38 14.66 -3.23
N GLU A 248 -12.38 14.28 -4.50
CA GLU A 248 -12.71 12.91 -4.94
C GLU A 248 -11.50 11.99 -4.72
N GLY A 249 -11.73 10.68 -4.64
CA GLY A 249 -10.66 9.70 -4.43
C GLY A 249 -10.90 8.41 -5.18
N TYR A 250 -9.89 7.95 -5.92
CA TYR A 250 -9.90 6.70 -6.65
C TYR A 250 -8.89 5.72 -6.04
N TYR A 251 -9.38 4.54 -5.68
CA TYR A 251 -8.59 3.53 -4.98
C TYR A 251 -8.63 2.18 -5.67
N PHE A 252 -7.49 1.48 -5.67
CA PHE A 252 -7.47 0.09 -6.14
C PHE A 252 -8.44 -0.76 -5.30
N GLY A 253 -8.42 -0.62 -3.97
CA GLY A 253 -9.43 -1.22 -3.11
C GLY A 253 -9.56 -0.53 -1.76
N LEU A 254 -10.72 -0.70 -1.10
CA LEU A 254 -11.00 -0.13 0.21
C LEU A 254 -11.63 -1.18 1.13
N TYR A 255 -11.03 -1.41 2.30
CA TYR A 255 -11.58 -2.29 3.33
C TYR A 255 -12.64 -1.58 4.17
N GLU A 256 -12.43 -0.28 4.44
CA GLU A 256 -13.28 0.58 5.26
C GLU A 256 -13.03 2.05 4.88
N LEU A 257 -13.75 2.97 5.53
CA LEU A 257 -13.63 4.41 5.34
C LEU A 257 -13.49 5.11 6.69
N PRO A 258 -12.90 6.32 6.74
CA PRO A 258 -12.90 7.12 7.95
C PRO A 258 -14.33 7.48 8.37
N ARG A 259 -14.56 7.71 9.66
CA ARG A 259 -15.90 8.06 10.16
C ARG A 259 -16.31 9.45 9.67
N GLY A 260 -17.59 9.62 9.36
CA GLY A 260 -18.17 10.90 8.97
C GLY A 260 -17.86 11.38 7.55
N VAL A 261 -17.09 10.63 6.75
CA VAL A 261 -16.79 11.02 5.36
C VAL A 261 -17.96 10.73 4.42
N ASN A 262 -18.06 11.49 3.33
CA ASN A 262 -19.04 11.24 2.28
C ASN A 262 -18.61 10.02 1.43
N ARG A 263 -19.33 8.91 1.53
CA ARG A 263 -19.07 7.68 0.74
C ARG A 263 -18.98 7.91 -0.76
N LYS A 264 -19.74 8.88 -1.29
CA LYS A 264 -19.83 9.12 -2.73
C LYS A 264 -18.52 9.64 -3.31
N THR A 265 -17.64 10.20 -2.48
CA THR A 265 -16.34 10.72 -2.92
C THR A 265 -15.20 9.71 -2.85
N TYR A 266 -15.50 8.45 -2.48
CA TYR A 266 -14.52 7.37 -2.32
C TYR A 266 -14.83 6.24 -3.30
N HIS A 267 -14.17 6.26 -4.44
CA HIS A 267 -14.35 5.29 -5.52
C HIS A 267 -13.37 4.13 -5.37
N SER A 268 -13.86 2.89 -5.49
CA SER A 268 -13.04 1.69 -5.32
C SER A 268 -13.20 0.76 -6.52
N TYR A 269 -12.09 0.28 -7.09
CA TYR A 269 -12.09 -0.55 -8.29
C TYR A 269 -12.24 -2.06 -8.01
N TYR A 270 -11.31 -2.65 -7.26
CA TYR A 270 -11.19 -4.10 -7.11
C TYR A 270 -12.09 -4.65 -5.99
N PHE A 271 -12.20 -3.95 -4.87
CA PHE A 271 -13.17 -4.23 -3.80
C PHE A 271 -13.56 -2.97 -3.02
N SER A 272 -14.80 -2.93 -2.58
CA SER A 272 -15.39 -1.85 -1.78
C SER A 272 -15.55 -2.25 -0.32
N PRO A 273 -15.71 -1.33 0.65
CA PRO A 273 -15.97 -1.66 2.05
C PRO A 273 -17.19 -2.58 2.24
N GLU A 274 -18.23 -2.36 1.44
CA GLU A 274 -19.49 -3.07 1.49
C GLU A 274 -19.41 -4.53 1.01
N GLY A 275 -18.57 -4.83 0.02
CA GLY A 275 -18.68 -6.03 -0.82
C GLY A 275 -17.40 -6.85 -1.02
N GLU A 276 -17.44 -7.65 -2.11
CA GLU A 276 -16.31 -8.39 -2.73
C GLU A 276 -15.46 -9.23 -1.76
N MET A 277 -16.12 -9.91 -0.81
CA MET A 277 -15.45 -10.67 0.26
C MET A 277 -14.40 -11.66 -0.26
N LYS A 278 -14.69 -12.35 -1.36
CA LYS A 278 -13.75 -13.30 -1.98
C LYS A 278 -12.46 -12.63 -2.44
N ARG A 279 -12.55 -11.42 -3.01
CA ARG A 279 -11.38 -10.62 -3.43
C ARG A 279 -10.60 -10.14 -2.23
N LYS A 280 -11.27 -9.55 -1.24
CA LYS A 280 -10.65 -9.12 0.03
C LYS A 280 -9.87 -10.23 0.73
N VAL A 281 -10.41 -11.45 0.73
CA VAL A 281 -9.76 -12.62 1.31
C VAL A 281 -8.64 -13.14 0.41
N GLY A 282 -8.77 -13.01 -0.90
CA GLY A 282 -7.79 -13.49 -1.88
C GLY A 282 -6.58 -12.57 -2.08
N PHE A 283 -6.64 -11.36 -1.55
CA PHE A 283 -5.73 -10.26 -1.83
C PHE A 283 -4.70 -10.06 -0.71
N SER A 284 -3.46 -9.74 -1.08
CA SER A 284 -2.39 -9.32 -0.18
C SER A 284 -2.07 -7.86 -0.47
N ASN A 285 -2.46 -6.97 0.44
CA ASN A 285 -2.16 -5.55 0.30
C ASN A 285 -0.66 -5.27 0.40
N CYS A 286 0.05 -5.96 1.30
CA CYS A 286 1.49 -5.84 1.46
C CYS A 286 2.23 -6.20 0.16
N LEU A 287 1.80 -7.27 -0.51
CA LEU A 287 2.39 -7.65 -1.79
C LEU A 287 2.06 -6.63 -2.88
N PHE A 288 0.81 -6.13 -2.92
CA PHE A 288 0.41 -5.10 -3.87
C PHE A 288 1.24 -3.82 -3.71
N GLU A 289 1.39 -3.31 -2.49
CA GLU A 289 2.23 -2.14 -2.17
C GLU A 289 3.70 -2.42 -2.52
N GLY A 290 4.18 -3.64 -2.28
CA GLY A 290 5.55 -4.05 -2.63
C GLY A 290 5.84 -3.98 -4.13
N VAL A 291 4.93 -4.44 -4.99
CA VAL A 291 5.14 -4.53 -6.45
C VAL A 291 4.65 -3.30 -7.23
N PHE A 292 3.83 -2.44 -6.63
CA PHE A 292 3.35 -1.19 -7.25
C PHE A 292 3.98 0.09 -6.66
N SER A 293 4.95 -0.06 -5.78
CA SER A 293 5.74 1.03 -5.21
C SER A 293 6.67 1.69 -6.24
N ALA A 294 6.87 3.00 -6.11
CA ALA A 294 7.93 3.73 -6.80
C ALA A 294 9.35 3.22 -6.44
N PRO A 295 10.33 3.36 -7.35
CA PRO A 295 11.75 3.06 -7.13
C PRO A 295 12.45 4.15 -6.31
N HIS A 296 11.79 4.71 -5.29
CA HIS A 296 12.32 5.67 -4.34
C HIS A 296 11.68 5.47 -2.96
N GLY A 297 12.27 6.04 -1.90
CA GLY A 297 11.71 5.95 -0.54
C GLY A 297 10.42 6.73 -0.33
N MET A 298 9.86 6.61 0.87
CA MET A 298 8.65 7.32 1.28
C MET A 298 8.95 8.82 1.50
N THR A 299 8.03 9.71 1.12
CA THR A 299 8.16 11.14 1.47
C THR A 299 8.14 11.34 2.99
N ILE A 300 9.21 11.90 3.53
CA ILE A 300 9.35 12.18 4.98
C ILE A 300 9.25 13.66 5.31
N GLY A 301 9.36 14.54 4.32
CA GLY A 301 9.26 15.98 4.51
C GLY A 301 9.54 16.75 3.23
N TYR A 302 9.89 18.01 3.39
CA TYR A 302 10.16 18.93 2.29
C TYR A 302 11.30 19.86 2.68
N GLN A 303 12.03 20.37 1.69
CA GLN A 303 13.08 21.36 1.90
C GLN A 303 13.08 22.41 0.79
N LEU A 304 13.47 23.63 1.12
CA LEU A 304 13.63 24.70 0.15
C LEU A 304 15.01 24.56 -0.52
N GLU A 305 15.02 24.30 -1.81
CA GLU A 305 16.22 24.24 -2.64
C GLU A 305 16.18 25.36 -3.67
N SER A 306 17.10 26.32 -3.53
CA SER A 306 17.15 27.56 -4.32
C SER A 306 15.87 28.41 -4.18
N SER A 307 14.83 28.07 -4.94
CA SER A 307 13.54 28.77 -5.03
C SER A 307 12.34 27.81 -5.10
N GLU A 308 12.58 26.51 -5.05
CA GLU A 308 11.56 25.47 -5.20
C GLU A 308 11.54 24.59 -3.96
N ILE A 309 10.36 24.18 -3.53
CA ILE A 309 10.23 23.25 -2.42
C ILE A 309 10.27 21.83 -3.00
N ARG A 310 11.30 21.08 -2.63
CA ARG A 310 11.53 19.71 -3.08
C ARG A 310 11.14 18.71 -1.98
N PRO A 311 10.55 17.55 -2.34
CA PRO A 311 10.26 16.51 -1.37
C PRO A 311 11.55 15.84 -0.89
N VAL A 312 11.61 15.56 0.41
CA VAL A 312 12.65 14.73 1.01
C VAL A 312 12.08 13.32 1.15
N VAL A 313 12.77 12.33 0.62
CA VAL A 313 12.38 10.90 0.70
C VAL A 313 13.32 10.12 1.61
N SER A 314 12.81 9.09 2.25
CA SER A 314 13.62 8.16 3.05
C SER A 314 14.59 7.38 2.16
N GLU A 315 15.61 6.80 2.78
CA GLU A 315 16.47 5.83 2.12
C GLU A 315 15.68 4.56 1.75
N THR A 316 16.13 3.88 0.70
CA THR A 316 15.62 2.56 0.29
C THR A 316 16.79 1.72 -0.20
N THR A 317 16.70 0.40 -0.10
CA THR A 317 17.78 -0.48 -0.53
C THR A 317 17.88 -0.54 -2.06
N GLU A 318 19.10 -0.73 -2.56
CA GLU A 318 19.38 -0.83 -3.99
C GLU A 318 18.68 -2.06 -4.60
N GLU A 319 18.59 -3.17 -3.86
CA GLU A 319 17.89 -4.38 -4.32
C GLU A 319 16.41 -4.11 -4.60
N ARG A 320 15.76 -3.30 -3.75
CA ARG A 320 14.37 -2.89 -3.95
C ARG A 320 14.23 -2.01 -5.20
N ILE A 321 15.11 -1.02 -5.37
CA ILE A 321 15.13 -0.15 -6.55
C ILE A 321 15.29 -0.99 -7.81
N GLN A 322 16.24 -1.92 -7.84
CA GLN A 322 16.50 -2.78 -8.99
C GLN A 322 15.32 -3.70 -9.30
N CYS A 323 14.68 -4.27 -8.29
CA CYS A 323 13.48 -5.10 -8.51
C CYS A 323 12.33 -4.29 -9.12
N LEU A 324 12.08 -3.08 -8.62
CA LEU A 324 11.03 -2.19 -9.12
C LEU A 324 11.33 -1.70 -10.54
N LYS A 325 12.60 -1.39 -10.87
CA LYS A 325 13.02 -1.06 -12.25
C LYS A 325 12.86 -2.22 -13.23
N LYS A 326 13.01 -3.47 -12.76
CA LYS A 326 12.73 -4.67 -13.57
C LYS A 326 11.23 -4.84 -13.84
N LEU A 327 10.37 -4.46 -12.89
CA LEU A 327 8.92 -4.42 -13.12
C LEU A 327 8.56 -3.30 -14.12
N GLU A 328 9.13 -2.11 -13.91
CA GLU A 328 8.95 -0.92 -14.77
C GLU A 328 9.25 -1.23 -16.23
N SER A 329 10.39 -1.87 -16.53
CA SER A 329 10.75 -2.19 -17.92
C SER A 329 9.74 -3.11 -18.62
N VAL A 330 9.09 -4.02 -17.89
CA VAL A 330 8.02 -4.86 -18.45
C VAL A 330 6.74 -4.06 -18.64
N TYR A 331 6.45 -3.13 -17.72
CA TYR A 331 5.29 -2.23 -17.83
C TYR A 331 5.43 -1.34 -19.07
N ASP A 332 6.62 -0.80 -19.34
CA ASP A 332 6.89 0.06 -20.49
C ASP A 332 6.71 -0.69 -21.82
N VAL A 333 7.29 -1.89 -21.95
CA VAL A 333 7.15 -2.71 -23.17
C VAL A 333 5.68 -3.09 -23.40
N PHE A 334 4.97 -3.46 -22.33
CA PHE A 334 3.55 -3.78 -22.42
C PHE A 334 2.72 -2.56 -22.84
N GLN A 335 2.98 -1.40 -22.27
CA GLN A 335 2.31 -0.15 -22.60
C GLN A 335 2.56 0.22 -24.06
N GLN A 336 3.79 0.15 -24.55
CA GLN A 336 4.12 0.40 -25.96
C GLN A 336 3.31 -0.51 -26.89
N LYS A 337 3.24 -1.81 -26.60
CA LYS A 337 2.44 -2.76 -27.40
C LYS A 337 0.94 -2.44 -27.36
N VAL A 338 0.42 -1.99 -26.22
CA VAL A 338 -0.96 -1.51 -26.13
C VAL A 338 -1.19 -0.30 -27.05
N LEU A 339 -0.27 0.67 -27.06
CA LEU A 339 -0.40 1.87 -27.90
C LEU A 339 -0.28 1.54 -29.39
N GLU A 340 0.66 0.68 -29.79
CA GLU A 340 0.81 0.22 -31.18
C GLU A 340 -0.49 -0.39 -31.75
N GLY A 341 -1.23 -1.14 -30.92
CA GLY A 341 -2.50 -1.77 -31.30
C GLY A 341 -3.73 -0.87 -31.17
N ASN A 342 -3.63 0.32 -30.57
CA ASN A 342 -4.77 1.18 -30.24
C ASN A 342 -4.44 2.66 -30.50
N ASP A 343 -4.68 3.12 -31.73
CA ASP A 343 -4.47 4.52 -32.14
C ASP A 343 -5.46 5.54 -31.53
N THR A 344 -6.55 5.08 -30.92
CA THR A 344 -7.62 5.93 -30.39
C THR A 344 -8.12 5.43 -29.05
N TRP A 345 -8.53 6.36 -28.18
CA TRP A 345 -9.07 6.06 -26.85
C TRP A 345 -10.26 5.09 -26.92
N GLN A 346 -11.13 5.26 -27.92
CA GLN A 346 -12.30 4.40 -28.11
C GLN A 346 -11.90 2.96 -28.46
N LYS A 347 -10.86 2.74 -29.27
CA LYS A 347 -10.36 1.38 -29.55
C LYS A 347 -9.78 0.72 -28.30
N LEU A 348 -9.00 1.48 -27.52
CA LEU A 348 -8.48 0.98 -26.25
C LEU A 348 -9.62 0.58 -25.30
N LEU A 349 -10.69 1.36 -25.22
CA LEU A 349 -11.85 1.04 -24.40
C LEU A 349 -12.62 -0.20 -24.88
N GLN A 350 -12.51 -0.62 -26.14
CA GLN A 350 -13.14 -1.88 -26.59
C GLN A 350 -12.52 -3.11 -25.91
N TRP A 351 -11.28 -3.01 -25.43
CA TRP A 351 -10.65 -4.06 -24.60
C TRP A 351 -11.36 -4.23 -23.26
N LYS A 352 -12.06 -3.18 -22.83
CA LYS A 352 -12.69 -3.08 -21.52
C LYS A 352 -14.05 -3.78 -21.51
N ASN A 353 -14.06 -5.12 -21.60
CA ASN A 353 -15.13 -5.87 -20.99
C ASN A 353 -14.87 -5.95 -19.47
N ILE A 354 -15.35 -4.95 -18.73
CA ILE A 354 -15.05 -4.75 -17.30
C ILE A 354 -15.27 -6.04 -16.50
N ASP A 355 -16.37 -6.75 -16.75
CA ASP A 355 -16.70 -7.97 -15.99
C ASP A 355 -15.72 -9.11 -16.27
N LYS A 356 -15.37 -9.35 -17.54
CA LYS A 356 -14.41 -10.40 -17.91
C LYS A 356 -13.00 -10.05 -17.40
N LEU A 357 -12.58 -8.79 -17.55
CA LEU A 357 -11.28 -8.31 -17.10
C LEU A 357 -11.18 -8.43 -15.57
N SER A 358 -12.20 -8.00 -14.85
CA SER A 358 -12.26 -8.07 -13.39
C SER A 358 -12.21 -9.53 -12.88
N GLN A 359 -12.92 -10.45 -13.53
CA GLN A 359 -12.86 -11.88 -13.21
C GLN A 359 -11.50 -12.52 -13.54
N MET A 360 -10.85 -12.06 -14.62
CA MET A 360 -9.51 -12.51 -15.00
C MET A 360 -8.50 -12.05 -13.95
N ILE A 361 -8.47 -10.76 -13.60
CA ILE A 361 -7.60 -10.19 -12.57
C ILE A 361 -7.84 -10.89 -11.22
N GLU A 362 -9.09 -11.15 -10.84
CA GLU A 362 -9.40 -11.90 -9.61
C GLU A 362 -8.71 -13.26 -9.55
N ARG A 363 -8.70 -14.00 -10.67
CA ARG A 363 -8.08 -15.32 -10.73
C ARG A 363 -6.56 -15.24 -10.71
N LEU A 364 -5.98 -14.29 -11.46
CA LEU A 364 -4.54 -14.07 -11.52
C LEU A 364 -4.00 -13.67 -10.13
N PHE A 365 -4.66 -12.72 -9.46
CA PHE A 365 -4.33 -12.31 -8.10
C PHE A 365 -4.53 -13.44 -7.10
N ALA A 366 -5.61 -14.23 -7.20
CA ALA A 366 -5.77 -15.38 -6.31
C ALA A 366 -4.65 -16.42 -6.49
N MET A 367 -4.14 -16.61 -7.71
CA MET A 367 -3.00 -17.49 -7.97
C MET A 367 -1.72 -16.93 -7.37
N LEU A 368 -1.40 -15.65 -7.61
CA LEU A 368 -0.18 -15.02 -7.10
C LEU A 368 -0.24 -14.82 -5.57
N MET A 369 -1.25 -14.12 -5.07
CA MET A 369 -1.32 -13.64 -3.68
C MET A 369 -1.83 -14.69 -2.68
N SER A 370 -2.70 -15.63 -3.09
CA SER A 370 -3.28 -16.62 -2.16
C SER A 370 -2.76 -18.04 -2.34
N CYS A 371 -2.15 -18.35 -3.47
CA CYS A 371 -1.63 -19.68 -3.77
C CYS A 371 -0.31 -19.60 -4.57
N PRO A 372 0.70 -18.83 -4.10
CA PRO A 372 1.94 -18.62 -4.84
C PRO A 372 2.66 -19.94 -5.12
N SER A 373 3.44 -19.98 -6.20
CA SER A 373 4.42 -21.04 -6.41
C SER A 373 5.61 -20.84 -5.46
N PRO A 374 6.43 -21.88 -5.22
CA PRO A 374 7.66 -21.73 -4.45
C PRO A 374 8.56 -20.60 -4.96
N GLU A 375 8.69 -20.48 -6.28
CA GLU A 375 9.51 -19.46 -6.93
C GLU A 375 8.93 -18.05 -6.73
N GLU A 376 7.61 -17.88 -6.85
CA GLU A 376 6.93 -16.59 -6.58
C GLU A 376 7.07 -16.19 -5.11
N ALA A 377 6.89 -17.15 -4.21
CA ALA A 377 7.05 -16.93 -2.78
C ALA A 377 8.49 -16.56 -2.43
N GLU A 378 9.48 -17.15 -3.10
CA GLU A 378 10.90 -16.87 -2.86
C GLU A 378 11.30 -15.48 -3.35
N VAL A 379 10.85 -15.07 -4.54
CA VAL A 379 11.15 -13.73 -5.09
C VAL A 379 10.44 -12.64 -4.31
N TYR A 380 9.12 -12.74 -4.15
CA TYR A 380 8.33 -11.67 -3.54
C TYR A 380 8.33 -11.71 -2.01
N GLY A 381 8.53 -12.90 -1.42
CA GLY A 381 8.60 -13.05 0.03
C GLY A 381 9.83 -12.42 0.65
N ARG A 382 10.92 -12.27 -0.11
CA ARG A 382 12.16 -11.59 0.32
C ARG A 382 12.08 -10.07 0.23
N MET A 383 11.05 -9.50 -0.41
CA MET A 383 10.90 -8.04 -0.44
C MET A 383 10.74 -7.48 0.97
N ASN A 384 11.45 -6.40 1.27
CA ASN A 384 11.33 -5.71 2.55
C ASN A 384 9.93 -5.07 2.69
N PHE A 385 9.29 -5.32 3.83
CA PHE A 385 8.00 -4.79 4.22
C PHE A 385 8.03 -4.27 5.66
N THR A 386 7.26 -3.23 5.92
CA THR A 386 7.02 -2.65 7.24
C THR A 386 5.56 -2.19 7.34
N ASP A 387 4.90 -2.46 8.47
CA ASP A 387 3.55 -1.98 8.76
C ASP A 387 3.54 -0.71 9.62
N ASP A 388 4.72 -0.21 10.00
CA ASP A 388 4.87 1.02 10.75
C ASP A 388 4.66 2.25 9.85
N VAL A 389 4.37 3.40 10.46
CA VAL A 389 4.11 4.62 9.69
C VAL A 389 5.36 5.22 9.07
N LEU A 390 6.53 4.83 9.59
CA LEU A 390 7.83 5.11 9.00
C LEU A 390 8.44 3.80 8.53
N GLU A 391 9.04 3.82 7.34
CA GLU A 391 9.65 2.64 6.73
C GLU A 391 11.05 2.34 7.28
N TYR A 392 11.23 2.36 8.60
CA TYR A 392 12.47 1.88 9.23
C TYR A 392 12.53 0.35 9.26
N GLU A 393 13.75 -0.20 9.19
CA GLU A 393 14.12 -1.63 9.25
C GLU A 393 12.97 -2.60 8.95
N GLY A 394 12.71 -2.81 7.65
CA GLY A 394 11.70 -3.74 7.18
C GLY A 394 12.11 -5.20 7.41
N HIS A 395 11.12 -6.07 7.55
CA HIS A 395 11.32 -7.51 7.58
C HIS A 395 10.93 -8.11 6.22
N ALA A 396 11.38 -9.33 5.94
CA ALA A 396 10.93 -10.07 4.76
C ALA A 396 9.39 -10.18 4.77
N MET A 397 8.75 -9.85 3.64
CA MET A 397 7.30 -9.90 3.49
C MET A 397 6.73 -11.29 3.84
N ALA A 398 7.44 -12.35 3.46
CA ALA A 398 7.19 -13.69 3.94
C ALA A 398 8.11 -14.00 5.13
N ALA A 399 7.61 -13.79 6.35
CA ALA A 399 8.35 -14.11 7.56
C ALA A 399 8.67 -15.62 7.66
N GLU A 400 9.81 -15.95 8.25
CA GLU A 400 10.13 -17.32 8.66
C GLU A 400 9.14 -17.77 9.74
N MET A 401 8.53 -18.94 9.55
CA MET A 401 7.50 -19.44 10.46
C MET A 401 7.68 -20.92 10.73
N THR A 402 7.59 -21.31 11.98
CA THR A 402 7.55 -22.73 12.36
C THR A 402 6.16 -23.33 12.11
N GLU A 403 6.06 -24.65 12.11
CA GLU A 403 4.77 -25.38 12.06
C GLU A 403 3.81 -25.00 13.19
N ARG A 404 4.34 -24.53 14.33
CA ARG A 404 3.51 -24.00 15.43
C ARG A 404 2.95 -22.64 15.05
N ASP A 405 3.79 -21.71 14.61
CA ASP A 405 3.39 -20.36 14.20
C ASP A 405 2.33 -20.40 13.10
N MET A 406 2.51 -21.29 12.12
CA MET A 406 1.53 -21.48 11.06
C MET A 406 0.19 -22.01 11.58
N ARG A 407 0.20 -22.93 12.55
CA ARG A 407 -1.04 -23.46 13.17
C ARG A 407 -1.73 -22.42 14.05
N ASP A 408 -0.98 -21.58 14.75
CA ASP A 408 -1.53 -20.52 15.59
C ASP A 408 -2.32 -19.48 14.77
N ASN A 409 -2.04 -19.38 13.47
CA ASN A 409 -2.79 -18.57 12.52
C ASN A 409 -4.08 -19.23 11.98
N HIS A 410 -4.37 -20.49 12.33
CA HIS A 410 -5.59 -21.18 11.89
C HIS A 410 -6.84 -20.60 12.56
N LEU A 411 -7.99 -20.67 11.87
CA LEU A 411 -9.27 -20.17 12.38
C LEU A 411 -9.57 -20.64 13.81
N PHE A 412 -9.51 -21.95 14.06
CA PHE A 412 -9.83 -22.50 15.38
C PHE A 412 -8.83 -22.08 16.46
N GLN A 413 -7.54 -21.98 16.13
CA GLN A 413 -6.52 -21.56 17.10
C GLN A 413 -6.63 -20.07 17.41
N ARG A 414 -6.81 -19.22 16.38
CA ARG A 414 -7.10 -17.79 16.56
C ARG A 414 -8.34 -17.56 17.43
N MET A 415 -9.43 -18.30 17.17
CA MET A 415 -10.64 -18.21 17.99
C MET A 415 -10.42 -18.63 19.44
N LYS A 416 -9.71 -19.75 19.67
CA LYS A 416 -9.37 -20.23 21.02
C LYS A 416 -8.51 -19.21 21.77
N GLN A 417 -7.53 -18.63 21.09
CA GLN A 417 -6.63 -17.61 21.61
C GLN A 417 -7.36 -16.31 21.95
N GLU A 418 -8.26 -15.83 21.09
CA GLU A 418 -9.13 -14.68 21.36
C GLU A 418 -10.05 -14.94 22.57
N MET A 419 -10.63 -16.14 22.69
CA MET A 419 -11.46 -16.48 23.86
C MET A 419 -10.64 -16.56 25.13
N ARG A 420 -9.45 -17.16 25.08
CA ARG A 420 -8.53 -17.19 26.22
C ARG A 420 -8.18 -15.78 26.66
N GLN A 421 -7.84 -14.88 25.74
CA GLN A 421 -7.58 -13.48 26.05
C GLN A 421 -8.77 -12.82 26.77
N LYS A 422 -10.01 -13.05 26.30
CA LYS A 422 -11.21 -12.50 26.96
C LYS A 422 -11.42 -13.02 28.39
N VAL A 423 -11.03 -14.27 28.67
CA VAL A 423 -11.21 -14.91 29.98
C VAL A 423 -10.07 -14.57 30.93
N THR A 424 -8.83 -14.65 30.46
CA THR A 424 -7.64 -14.54 31.31
C THR A 424 -7.02 -13.15 31.31
N GLY A 425 -7.46 -12.25 30.42
CA GLY A 425 -6.80 -10.96 30.15
C GLY A 425 -5.47 -11.08 29.40
N VAL A 426 -4.77 -12.21 29.55
CA VAL A 426 -3.47 -12.48 28.90
C VAL A 426 -3.60 -12.59 27.38
N LYS A 427 -2.88 -11.73 26.67
CA LYS A 427 -2.84 -11.72 25.21
C LYS A 427 -1.81 -12.72 24.67
N PRO A 428 -2.16 -13.58 23.70
CA PRO A 428 -1.21 -14.52 23.11
C PRO A 428 -0.26 -13.80 22.14
N VAL A 429 1.03 -14.13 22.23
CA VAL A 429 2.03 -13.76 21.22
C VAL A 429 1.82 -14.66 20.01
N ILE A 430 1.50 -14.06 18.87
CA ILE A 430 1.24 -14.79 17.62
C ILE A 430 2.13 -14.17 16.56
N VAL A 431 3.06 -14.96 16.04
CA VAL A 431 3.89 -14.57 14.91
C VAL A 431 2.99 -14.34 13.69
N GLN A 432 3.09 -13.15 13.11
CA GLN A 432 2.36 -12.76 11.91
C GLN A 432 3.35 -12.56 10.77
N SER A 433 2.87 -12.78 9.54
CA SER A 433 3.62 -12.54 8.32
C SER A 433 2.79 -11.57 7.47
N ALA A 434 3.46 -10.58 6.87
CA ALA A 434 2.83 -9.63 5.95
C ALA A 434 2.23 -10.35 4.73
N TRP A 435 2.83 -11.50 4.36
CA TRP A 435 2.31 -12.41 3.37
C TRP A 435 2.37 -13.87 3.85
N TYR A 436 1.41 -14.23 4.71
CA TYR A 436 1.29 -15.57 5.29
C TYR A 436 1.30 -16.70 4.26
N GLU A 437 0.65 -16.53 3.11
CA GLU A 437 0.66 -17.54 2.05
C GLU A 437 2.05 -17.78 1.47
N GLY A 438 2.86 -16.74 1.32
CA GLY A 438 4.28 -16.86 0.96
C GLY A 438 5.05 -17.63 2.02
N SER A 439 4.90 -17.27 3.30
CA SER A 439 5.56 -17.97 4.42
C SER A 439 5.21 -19.45 4.50
N VAL A 440 3.94 -19.82 4.30
CA VAL A 440 3.51 -21.22 4.29
C VAL A 440 4.16 -22.00 3.15
N VAL A 441 4.28 -21.39 1.97
CA VAL A 441 4.88 -22.05 0.81
C VAL A 441 6.39 -22.24 0.97
N LEU A 442 7.09 -21.26 1.57
CA LEU A 442 8.53 -21.32 1.79
C LEU A 442 8.93 -22.24 2.94
N TYR A 443 8.26 -22.11 4.09
CA TYR A 443 8.72 -22.71 5.35
C TYR A 443 7.85 -23.88 5.84
N GLY A 444 6.69 -24.10 5.20
CA GLY A 444 5.72 -25.10 5.64
C GLY A 444 6.06 -26.50 5.13
N ASN A 445 5.63 -27.55 5.86
CA ASN A 445 5.80 -28.91 5.37
C ASN A 445 4.94 -29.14 4.12
N ARG A 446 5.53 -29.70 3.05
CA ARG A 446 4.84 -29.97 1.78
C ARG A 446 3.51 -30.72 1.94
N ARG A 447 3.39 -31.58 2.96
CA ARG A 447 2.16 -32.35 3.24
C ARG A 447 1.06 -31.51 3.90
N THR A 448 1.41 -30.41 4.57
CA THR A 448 0.49 -29.58 5.36
C THR A 448 0.16 -28.23 4.70
N ILE A 449 0.94 -27.75 3.72
CA ILE A 449 0.72 -26.47 3.00
C ILE A 449 -0.77 -26.22 2.69
N LYS A 450 -1.43 -27.15 1.99
CA LYS A 450 -2.85 -27.01 1.61
C LYS A 450 -3.77 -26.84 2.82
N ARG A 451 -3.47 -27.50 3.94
CA ARG A 451 -4.22 -27.39 5.19
C ARG A 451 -4.03 -26.01 5.81
N HIS A 452 -2.80 -25.49 5.88
CA HIS A 452 -2.52 -24.15 6.40
C HIS A 452 -3.23 -23.08 5.58
N LEU A 453 -3.07 -23.11 4.25
CA LEU A 453 -3.72 -22.14 3.35
C LEU A 453 -5.26 -22.19 3.48
N LYS A 454 -5.88 -23.38 3.51
CA LYS A 454 -7.33 -23.53 3.65
C LYS A 454 -7.83 -22.98 5.00
N SER A 455 -7.13 -23.31 6.08
CA SER A 455 -7.50 -22.90 7.44
C SER A 455 -7.34 -21.40 7.66
N TYR A 456 -6.24 -20.83 7.17
CA TYR A 456 -6.01 -19.38 7.22
C TYR A 456 -6.98 -18.60 6.33
N ARG A 457 -7.32 -19.12 5.14
CA ARG A 457 -8.36 -18.54 4.30
C ARG A 457 -9.71 -18.46 5.02
N ALA A 458 -10.09 -19.52 5.75
CA ALA A 458 -11.30 -19.50 6.58
C ALA A 458 -11.23 -18.45 7.68
N TYR A 459 -10.06 -18.29 8.33
CA TYR A 459 -9.82 -17.20 9.28
C TYR A 459 -9.98 -15.82 8.65
N LYS A 460 -9.39 -15.58 7.47
CA LYS A 460 -9.53 -14.31 6.74
C LYS A 460 -10.98 -13.97 6.43
N TYR A 461 -11.81 -14.93 6.03
CA TYR A 461 -13.25 -14.70 5.84
C TYR A 461 -13.92 -14.18 7.11
N VAL A 462 -13.67 -14.82 8.25
CA VAL A 462 -14.27 -14.40 9.52
C VAL A 462 -13.76 -13.03 9.96
N MET A 463 -12.46 -12.78 9.79
CA MET A 463 -11.83 -11.49 10.10
C MET A 463 -12.42 -10.36 9.24
N GLN A 464 -12.55 -10.56 7.93
CA GLN A 464 -13.10 -9.56 7.02
C GLN A 464 -14.60 -9.32 7.25
N GLU A 465 -15.37 -10.37 7.57
CA GLU A 465 -16.78 -10.21 7.93
C GLU A 465 -16.96 -9.44 9.25
N ARG A 466 -16.09 -9.69 10.24
CA ARG A 466 -16.07 -8.89 11.49
C ARG A 466 -15.70 -7.43 11.23
N LYS A 467 -14.73 -7.16 10.35
CA LYS A 467 -14.38 -5.79 9.93
C LYS A 467 -15.58 -5.12 9.26
N ARG A 468 -16.20 -5.77 8.27
CA ARG A 468 -17.40 -5.28 7.57
C ARG A 468 -18.53 -4.94 8.52
N ARG A 469 -18.85 -5.84 9.48
CA ARG A 469 -19.90 -5.60 10.48
C ARG A 469 -19.57 -4.43 11.42
N ARG A 470 -18.32 -4.30 11.87
CA ARG A 470 -17.90 -3.16 12.71
C ARG A 470 -18.00 -1.85 11.95
N TRP A 471 -17.58 -1.83 10.69
CA TRP A 471 -17.68 -0.66 9.84
C TRP A 471 -19.14 -0.27 9.58
N LEU A 472 -20.03 -1.23 9.27
CA LEU A 472 -21.47 -0.98 9.11
C LEU A 472 -22.14 -0.44 10.38
N LYS A 473 -21.67 -0.82 11.57
CA LYS A 473 -22.17 -0.30 12.85
C LYS A 473 -21.67 1.09 13.21
N ASN A 474 -20.57 1.53 12.62
CA ASN A 474 -19.89 2.79 12.92
C ASN A 474 -20.16 3.89 11.87
N ARG A 475 -20.98 3.58 10.86
CA ARG A 475 -21.60 4.57 9.97
C ARG A 475 -22.87 5.08 10.61
#